data_AF-A0A0G0ERG6-F1
#
_entry.id   AF-A0A0G0ERG6-F1
#
_cell.length_a   1.000
_cell.length_b   1.000
_cell.length_c   1.000
_cell.angle_alpha   90.00
_cell.angle_beta   90.00
_cell.angle_gamma   90.00
#
_symmetry.space_group_name_H-M   'P 1'
#
loop_
_entity.id
_entity.type
_entity.pdbx_description
1 polymer ?
#
loop_
_entity_poly.entity_id
_entity_poly.type
_entity_poly.pdbx_seq_one_letter_code
_entity_poly.pdbx_strand_id
1 'polypeptide(L)'
;MQPTVSDSKYVILGITEWIFNWQKNNWRNANRKPVLNRELWEELYELTQELTCPPKRRELKWTYVKGHNENKYNDRADEIATSFAEGVSVELKLKKDILI
;
A
#
# COMPACT_ATOMS: atom_id res chain seq x y z
N MET A 1 -8.98 7.99 13.17
CA MET A 1 -8.52 6.79 12.43
C MET A 1 -7.05 6.94 12.11
N GLN A 2 -6.29 5.84 12.01
CA GLN A 2 -4.87 5.88 11.65
C GLN A 2 -4.71 5.92 10.12
N PRO A 3 -3.80 6.75 9.58
CA PRO A 3 -3.50 6.76 8.14
C PRO A 3 -2.87 5.44 7.70
N THR A 4 -2.99 5.11 6.42
CA THR A 4 -2.22 4.05 5.79
C THR A 4 -0.85 4.61 5.46
N VAL A 5 0.19 4.10 6.13
CA VAL A 5 1.56 4.60 6.01
C VAL A 5 2.41 3.65 5.19
N SER A 6 3.35 4.20 4.42
CA SER A 6 4.40 3.45 3.73
C SER A 6 5.59 4.37 3.47
N ASP A 7 6.79 3.81 3.49
CA ASP A 7 8.03 4.45 3.05
C ASP A 7 8.28 4.31 1.54
N SER A 8 7.42 3.58 0.83
CA SER A 8 7.50 3.46 -0.62
C SER A 8 6.83 4.65 -1.30
N LYS A 9 7.64 5.61 -1.75
CA LYS A 9 7.15 6.68 -2.63
C LYS A 9 6.52 6.13 -3.91
N TYR A 10 7.02 5.00 -4.40
CA TYR A 10 6.46 4.34 -5.58
C TYR A 10 5.01 3.92 -5.35
N VAL A 11 4.71 3.30 -4.20
CA VAL A 11 3.35 2.89 -3.85
C VAL A 11 2.47 4.11 -3.60
N ILE A 12 2.94 5.05 -2.77
CA ILE A 12 2.16 6.25 -2.41
C ILE A 12 1.82 7.06 -3.66
N LEU A 13 2.80 7.50 -4.44
CA LEU A 13 2.53 8.30 -5.64
C LEU A 13 1.78 7.51 -6.71
N GLY A 14 2.03 6.21 -6.82
CA GLY A 14 1.31 5.39 -7.78
C GLY A 14 -0.19 5.33 -7.48
N ILE A 15 -0.59 5.08 -6.22
CA ILE A 15 -2.02 5.00 -5.86
C ILE A 15 -2.68 6.37 -5.75
N THR A 16 -1.94 7.42 -5.34
CA THR A 16 -2.54 8.75 -5.13
C THR A 16 -2.46 9.67 -6.33
N GLU A 17 -1.62 9.39 -7.33
CA GLU A 17 -1.40 10.30 -8.47
C GLU A 17 -1.37 9.58 -9.82
N TRP A 18 -0.51 8.57 -9.98
CA TRP A 18 -0.21 8.04 -11.31
C TRP A 18 -1.30 7.14 -11.87
N ILE A 19 -1.98 6.38 -11.00
CA ILE A 19 -2.99 5.40 -11.39
C ILE A 19 -4.13 6.00 -12.22
N PHE A 20 -4.56 7.23 -11.91
CA PHE A 20 -5.61 7.92 -12.66
C PHE A 20 -5.19 8.17 -14.12
N ASN A 21 -3.93 8.58 -14.31
CA ASN A 21 -3.37 8.80 -15.64
C ASN A 21 -3.10 7.47 -16.37
N TRP A 22 -2.67 6.43 -15.65
CA TRP A 22 -2.48 5.10 -16.23
C TRP A 22 -3.81 4.52 -16.75
N GLN A 23 -4.87 4.56 -15.94
CA GLN A 23 -6.20 4.11 -16.34
C GLN A 23 -6.70 4.89 -17.56
N LYS A 24 -6.53 6.22 -17.58
CA LYS A 24 -6.91 7.07 -18.71
C LYS A 24 -6.12 6.77 -19.99
N ASN A 25 -4.84 6.42 -19.86
CA ASN A 25 -3.94 6.18 -20.99
C ASN A 25 -3.80 4.69 -21.35
N ASN A 26 -4.82 3.88 -21.07
CA ASN A 26 -4.83 2.45 -21.36
C ASN A 26 -3.59 1.71 -20.82
N TRP A 27 -3.22 2.04 -19.58
CA TRP A 27 -2.11 1.45 -18.82
C TRP A 27 -0.74 1.58 -19.49
N ARG A 28 -0.47 2.77 -20.04
CA ARG A 28 0.85 3.16 -20.56
C ARG A 28 1.48 4.27 -19.72
N ASN A 29 2.78 4.15 -19.48
CA ASN A 29 3.57 5.17 -18.79
C ASN A 29 3.92 6.34 -19.72
N ALA A 30 4.62 7.35 -19.19
CA ALA A 30 5.03 8.54 -19.95
C ALA A 30 5.88 8.22 -21.20
N ASN A 31 6.62 7.11 -21.17
CA ASN A 31 7.41 6.60 -22.29
C ASN A 31 6.59 5.70 -23.24
N ARG A 32 5.26 5.69 -23.12
CA ARG A 32 4.31 4.88 -23.88
C ARG A 32 4.50 3.37 -23.74
N LYS A 33 5.29 2.92 -22.77
CA LYS A 33 5.46 1.49 -22.45
C LYS A 33 4.34 1.02 -21.51
N PRO A 34 3.98 -0.27 -21.52
CA PRO A 34 3.09 -0.83 -20.52
C PRO A 34 3.57 -0.50 -19.10
N VAL A 35 2.63 -0.18 -18.22
CA VAL A 35 2.91 -0.02 -16.78
C VAL A 35 3.29 -1.39 -16.20
N LEU A 36 4.36 -1.41 -15.39
CA LEU A 36 4.80 -2.62 -14.70
C LEU A 36 3.83 -2.96 -13.57
N ASN A 37 3.60 -4.25 -13.34
CA ASN A 37 2.73 -4.78 -12.28
C ASN A 37 1.30 -4.21 -12.34
N ARG A 38 0.76 -4.07 -13.57
CA ARG A 38 -0.57 -3.49 -13.80
C ARG A 38 -1.63 -4.19 -12.98
N GLU A 39 -1.60 -5.52 -12.96
CA GLU A 39 -2.54 -6.37 -12.26
C GLU A 39 -2.58 -6.08 -10.74
N LEU A 40 -1.42 -5.85 -10.12
CA LEU A 40 -1.33 -5.49 -8.70
C LEU A 40 -1.86 -4.06 -8.44
N TRP A 41 -1.66 -3.16 -9.40
CA TRP A 41 -2.21 -1.80 -9.32
C TRP A 41 -3.73 -1.77 -9.46
N GLU A 42 -4.28 -2.57 -10.38
CA GLU A 42 -5.73 -2.75 -10.55
C GLU A 42 -6.35 -3.29 -9.26
N GLU A 43 -5.79 -4.36 -8.69
CA GLU A 43 -6.26 -4.93 -7.43
C GLU A 43 -6.17 -3.94 -6.26
N LEU A 44 -5.04 -3.24 -6.11
CA LEU A 44 -4.88 -2.23 -5.06
C LEU A 44 -5.92 -1.10 -5.17
N TYR A 45 -6.22 -0.67 -6.39
CA TYR A 45 -7.22 0.36 -6.65
C TYR A 45 -8.62 -0.13 -6.29
N GLU A 46 -8.99 -1.34 -6.73
CA GLU A 46 -10.28 -1.93 -6.41
C GLU A 46 -10.50 -2.06 -4.89
N LEU A 47 -9.50 -2.55 -4.16
CA LEU A 47 -9.54 -2.65 -2.69
C LEU A 47 -9.65 -1.26 -2.03
N THR A 48 -8.93 -0.27 -2.57
CA THR A 48 -9.02 1.12 -2.10
C THR A 48 -10.43 1.68 -2.30
N GLN A 49 -11.06 1.41 -3.44
CA GLN A 49 -12.42 1.83 -3.73
C GLN A 49 -13.42 1.09 -2.84
N GLU A 50 -13.26 -0.22 -2.63
CA GLU A 50 -14.14 -1.00 -1.75
C GLU A 50 -14.12 -0.46 -0.31
N LEU A 51 -12.95 -0.05 0.19
CA LEU A 51 -12.81 0.53 1.52
C LEU A 51 -13.42 1.93 1.63
N THR A 52 -13.26 2.77 0.60
CA THR A 52 -13.66 4.18 0.64
C THR A 52 -15.12 4.43 0.20
N CYS A 53 -15.67 3.57 -0.65
CA CYS A 53 -17.04 3.66 -1.13
C CYS A 53 -18.05 2.98 -0.18
N PRO A 54 -19.37 3.22 -0.36
CA PRO A 54 -20.40 2.47 0.34
C PRO A 54 -20.27 0.95 0.10
N PRO A 55 -20.51 0.11 1.12
CA PRO A 55 -21.02 0.46 2.45
C PRO A 55 -19.96 0.88 3.46
N LYS A 56 -18.66 0.64 3.21
CA LYS A 56 -17.59 0.78 4.21
C LYS A 56 -17.29 2.24 4.57
N ARG A 57 -17.27 3.15 3.57
CA ARG A 57 -17.05 4.61 3.76
C ARG A 57 -15.86 4.95 4.66
N ARG A 58 -14.78 4.19 4.58
CA ARG A 58 -13.56 4.48 5.34
C ARG A 58 -12.84 5.67 4.71
N GLU A 59 -12.50 6.65 5.52
CA GLU A 59 -11.57 7.71 5.10
C GLU A 59 -10.16 7.11 5.00
N LEU A 60 -9.72 6.81 3.77
CA LEU A 60 -8.39 6.27 3.51
C LEU A 60 -7.41 7.41 3.22
N LYS A 61 -6.59 7.74 4.21
CA LYS A 61 -5.48 8.69 4.03
C LYS A 61 -4.17 7.95 3.84
N TRP A 62 -3.57 8.10 2.67
CA TRP A 62 -2.20 7.65 2.39
C TRP A 62 -1.21 8.65 2.95
N THR A 63 -0.14 8.17 3.58
CA THR A 63 0.89 9.05 4.16
C THR A 63 2.26 8.43 3.94
N TYR A 64 3.13 9.17 3.26
CA TYR A 64 4.54 8.82 3.17
C TYR A 64 5.19 9.02 4.53
N VAL A 65 5.92 8.01 5.00
CA VAL A 65 6.84 8.13 6.12
C VAL A 65 8.26 7.97 5.59
N LYS A 66 9.23 8.64 6.19
CA LYS A 66 10.62 8.39 5.81
C LYS A 66 10.98 6.97 6.30
N GLY A 67 11.66 6.20 5.45
CA GLY A 67 12.27 4.95 5.91
C GLY A 67 13.23 5.25 7.06
N HIS A 68 13.32 4.32 8.02
CA HIS A 68 14.03 4.38 9.32
C HIS A 68 13.20 4.85 10.52
N ASN A 69 12.97 3.93 11.48
CA ASN A 69 12.69 4.03 12.93
C ASN A 69 11.80 5.17 13.47
N GLU A 70 11.12 5.92 12.61
CA GLU A 70 10.25 7.04 12.99
C GLU A 70 8.79 6.58 13.14
N ASN A 71 8.44 5.40 12.61
CA ASN A 71 7.10 4.86 12.71
C ASN A 71 7.11 3.37 13.07
N LYS A 72 6.82 3.09 14.35
CA LYS A 72 6.79 1.73 14.91
C LYS A 72 6.00 0.70 14.10
N TYR A 73 4.95 1.13 13.38
CA TYR A 73 4.12 0.22 12.58
C TYR A 73 4.73 -0.04 11.20
N ASN A 74 5.37 0.98 10.60
CA ASN A 74 6.15 0.79 9.37
C ASN A 74 7.38 -0.07 9.66
N ASP A 75 8.09 0.20 10.76
CA ASP A 75 9.26 -0.59 11.18
C ASP A 75 8.89 -2.05 11.42
N ARG A 76 7.72 -2.30 12.03
CA ARG A 76 7.21 -3.67 12.20
C ARG A 76 6.85 -4.32 10.87
N ALA A 77 6.30 -3.58 9.92
CA ALA A 77 6.01 -4.10 8.59
C ALA A 77 7.29 -4.46 7.83
N ASP A 78 8.33 -3.62 7.94
CA ASP A 78 9.66 -3.86 7.35
C ASP A 78 10.35 -5.08 7.97
N GLU A 79 10.34 -5.22 9.29
CA GLU A 79 10.86 -6.39 9.99
C GLU A 79 10.17 -7.68 9.53
N ILE A 80 8.84 -7.66 9.41
CA ILE A 80 8.07 -8.82 8.94
C ILE A 80 8.46 -9.15 7.50
N ALA A 81 8.44 -8.17 6.59
CA ALA A 81 8.76 -8.38 5.19
C ALA A 81 10.18 -8.90 5.00
N THR A 82 11.17 -8.30 5.68
CA THR A 82 12.58 -8.70 5.63
C THR A 82 12.78 -10.10 6.19
N SER A 83 12.19 -10.42 7.34
CA SER A 83 12.30 -11.75 7.94
C SER A 83 11.78 -12.83 7.00
N PHE A 84 10.60 -12.63 6.39
CA PHE A 84 10.05 -13.59 5.43
C PHE A 84 10.90 -13.71 4.15
N ALA A 85 11.47 -12.60 3.66
CA ALA A 85 12.38 -12.62 2.52
C ALA A 85 13.67 -13.41 2.81
N GLU A 86 14.15 -13.36 4.05
CA GLU A 86 15.32 -14.11 4.54
C GLU A 86 14.98 -15.55 4.97
N GLY A 87 13.72 -15.95 4.92
CA GLY A 87 13.27 -17.28 5.37
C GLY A 87 13.23 -17.45 6.89
N VAL A 88 13.29 -16.35 7.64
CA VAL A 88 13.22 -16.32 9.10
C VAL A 88 11.77 -16.17 9.54
N SER A 89 11.32 -17.02 10.47
CA SER A 89 9.99 -16.89 11.07
C SER A 89 9.95 -15.75 12.08
N VAL A 90 8.97 -14.87 11.96
CA VAL A 90 8.69 -13.78 12.91
C VAL A 90 7.37 -14.03 13.64
N GLU A 91 7.28 -13.64 14.91
CA GLU A 91 6.04 -13.75 15.68
C GLU A 91 4.96 -12.80 15.13
N LEU A 92 3.85 -13.34 14.65
CA LEU A 92 2.72 -12.54 14.17
C LEU A 92 1.65 -12.42 15.24
N LYS A 93 1.22 -11.19 15.55
CA LYS A 93 0.04 -10.97 16.40
C LYS A 93 -1.20 -11.41 15.62
N LEU A 94 -1.96 -12.36 16.19
CA LEU A 94 -3.17 -12.87 15.54
C LEU A 94 -4.34 -11.92 15.80
N LYS A 95 -5.39 -12.03 14.98
CA LYS A 95 -6.61 -11.19 15.09
C LYS A 95 -7.22 -11.16 16.50
N LYS A 96 -7.05 -12.22 17.29
CA LYS A 96 -7.51 -12.32 18.68
C LYS A 96 -6.73 -11.44 19.67
N ASP A 97 -5.53 -11.02 19.31
CA ASP A 97 -4.61 -10.23 20.14
C ASP A 97 -4.76 -8.71 19.90
N ILE A 98 -5.61 -8.33 18.95
CA ILE A 98 -5.85 -6.95 18.52
C ILE A 98 -7.30 -6.59 18.91
N LEU A 99 -7.47 -6.14 20.16
CA LEU A 99 -8.72 -5.51 20.63
C LEU A 99 -8.85 -4.11 19.98
N ILE A 100 -9.58 -4.05 18.86
CA ILE A 100 -10.21 -2.83 18.32
C ILE A 100 -11.61 -3.17 17.85
#